data_AF-A0A1Y3BJA5-F1
#
_entry.id   AF-A0A1Y3BJA5-F1
#
_cell.length_a   1.000
_cell.length_b   1.000
_cell.length_c   1.000
_cell.angle_alpha   90.00
_cell.angle_beta   90.00
_cell.angle_gamma   90.00
#
_symmetry.space_group_name_H-M   'P 1'
#
loop_
_entity.id
_entity.type
_entity.pdbx_description
1 polymer ?
#
loop_
_entity_poly.entity_id
_entity_poly.type
_entity_poly.pdbx_seq_one_letter_code
_entity_poly.pdbx_strand_id
1 'polypeptide(L)'
;EVVTLVDPVNPSAIIIKYEPASGISPIDAGFDLAITLYQEKHIHCGNYYDCNNGRCIESSLQCDGYNNCGNDMDEYNCPGQLSWWLIGILIPIAIIVVVLAVFVWIRMSKG
;
A
#
# COMPACT_ATOMS: atom_id res chain seq x y z
N GLU A 1 15.95 -19.22 1.17
CA GLU A 1 15.69 -19.14 -0.28
C GLU A 1 14.22 -19.49 -0.49
N VAL A 2 13.47 -18.71 -1.28
CA VAL A 2 12.08 -19.05 -1.63
C VAL A 2 12.14 -19.90 -2.89
N VAL A 3 11.76 -21.16 -2.76
CA VAL A 3 11.73 -22.08 -3.91
C VAL A 3 10.27 -22.34 -4.27
N THR A 4 9.88 -21.98 -5.48
CA THR A 4 8.59 -22.35 -6.06
C THR A 4 8.73 -23.74 -6.66
N LEU A 5 8.03 -24.72 -6.09
CA LEU A 5 8.01 -26.09 -6.60
C LEU A 5 6.66 -26.37 -7.27
N VAL A 6 6.71 -26.80 -8.52
CA VAL A 6 5.56 -27.42 -9.19
C VAL A 6 5.51 -28.86 -8.73
N ASP A 7 4.39 -29.29 -8.14
CA ASP A 7 4.23 -30.67 -7.68
C ASP A 7 4.12 -31.61 -8.91
N PRO A 8 5.07 -32.56 -9.09
CA PRO A 8 5.08 -33.46 -10.25
C PRO A 8 3.94 -34.49 -10.21
N VAL A 9 3.28 -34.69 -9.07
CA VAL A 9 2.17 -35.63 -8.88
C VAL A 9 0.83 -34.91 -8.98
N ASN A 10 0.75 -33.65 -8.56
CA ASN A 10 -0.46 -32.84 -8.64
C ASN A 10 -0.20 -31.53 -9.38
N PRO A 11 -0.46 -31.47 -10.71
CA PRO A 11 -0.20 -30.27 -11.51
C PRO A 11 -1.09 -29.08 -11.14
N SER A 12 -2.08 -29.27 -10.27
CA SER A 12 -2.94 -28.20 -9.73
C SER A 12 -2.43 -27.63 -8.40
N ALA A 13 -1.32 -28.13 -7.85
CA ALA A 13 -0.74 -27.65 -6.60
C ALA A 13 0.48 -26.73 -6.84
N ILE A 14 0.50 -25.60 -6.13
CA ILE A 14 1.65 -24.70 -6.04
C ILE A 14 2.22 -24.83 -4.62
N ILE A 15 3.47 -25.26 -4.51
CA ILE A 15 4.15 -25.41 -3.21
C ILE A 15 5.19 -24.29 -3.07
N ILE A 16 5.02 -23.45 -2.05
CA ILE A 16 5.98 -22.42 -1.67
C ILE A 16 6.70 -22.90 -0.41
N LYS A 17 7.97 -23.27 -0.55
CA LYS A 17 8.81 -23.68 0.58
C LYS A 17 9.80 -22.56 0.89
N TYR A 18 9.75 -22.04 2.12
CA TYR A 18 10.78 -21.17 2.67
C TYR A 18 11.75 -22.01 3.49
N GLU A 19 13.02 -22.04 3.07
CA GLU A 19 14.07 -22.76 3.79
C GLU A 19 15.26 -21.80 4.02
N PRO A 20 15.58 -21.43 5.27
CA PRO A 20 16.70 -20.56 5.58
C PRO A 20 18.02 -21.33 5.37
N ALA A 21 19.04 -20.67 4.80
CA ALA A 21 20.33 -21.30 4.51
C ALA A 21 21.08 -21.81 5.76
N SER A 22 20.77 -21.24 6.93
CA SER A 22 21.30 -21.65 8.24
C SER A 22 20.55 -22.83 8.87
N GLY A 23 19.43 -23.28 8.29
CA GLY A 23 18.52 -24.24 8.93
C GLY A 23 17.76 -23.69 10.14
N ILE A 24 17.98 -22.43 10.49
CA ILE A 24 17.32 -21.73 11.61
C ILE A 24 16.50 -20.60 11.00
N SER A 25 15.20 -20.57 11.28
CA SER A 25 14.35 -19.44 10.90
C SER A 25 14.76 -18.22 11.72
N PRO A 26 15.19 -17.11 11.09
CA PRO A 26 15.34 -15.86 11.83
C PRO A 26 14.00 -15.45 12.47
N ILE A 27 14.08 -14.81 13.63
CA ILE A 27 12.92 -14.16 14.25
C ILE A 27 12.47 -13.05 13.28
N ASP A 28 11.16 -12.99 12.98
CA ASP A 28 10.55 -12.13 11.95
C ASP A 28 10.95 -12.43 10.49
N ALA A 29 11.56 -13.58 10.20
CA ALA A 29 11.75 -14.04 8.83
C ALA A 29 10.61 -14.96 8.39
N GLY A 30 9.63 -14.37 7.73
CA GLY A 30 8.58 -15.06 6.98
C GLY A 30 8.51 -14.53 5.55
N PHE A 31 7.37 -14.76 4.91
CA PHE A 31 7.02 -14.09 3.66
C PHE A 31 5.52 -13.76 3.71
N ASP A 32 5.15 -12.60 3.18
CA ASP A 32 3.77 -12.31 2.83
C ASP A 32 3.53 -12.75 1.39
N LEU A 33 2.39 -13.40 1.18
CA LEU A 33 1.98 -13.89 -0.13
C LEU A 33 0.59 -13.36 -0.45
N ALA A 34 0.50 -12.56 -1.51
CA ALA A 34 -0.75 -12.16 -2.12
C ALA A 34 -0.92 -12.91 -3.45
N ILE A 35 -2.05 -13.61 -3.62
CA ILE A 35 -2.43 -14.25 -4.87
C ILE A 35 -3.71 -13.59 -5.34
N THR A 36 -3.64 -12.96 -6.52
CA THR A 36 -4.75 -12.23 -7.09
C THR A 36 -5.17 -12.84 -8.41
N LEU A 37 -6.48 -13.09 -8.55
CA LEU A 37 -7.07 -13.45 -9.83
C LEU A 37 -7.19 -12.19 -10.69
N TYR A 38 -6.68 -12.26 -11.91
CA TYR A 38 -6.80 -11.19 -12.89
C TYR A 38 -7.51 -11.66 -14.15
N GLN A 39 -8.07 -10.70 -14.88
CA GLN A 39 -8.55 -10.86 -16.24
C GLN A 39 -7.67 -10.08 -17.21
N GLU A 40 -7.52 -10.57 -18.43
CA GLU A 40 -6.85 -9.81 -19.49
C GLU A 40 -7.73 -8.63 -19.92
N LYS A 41 -7.11 -7.46 -20.04
CA LYS A 41 -7.78 -6.27 -20.55
C LYS A 41 -7.97 -6.40 -22.04
N HIS A 42 -9.20 -6.64 -22.47
CA HIS A 42 -9.58 -6.57 -23.88
C HIS A 42 -9.65 -5.10 -24.34
N ILE A 43 -10.82 -4.46 -24.26
CA ILE A 43 -11.01 -3.05 -24.61
C ILE A 43 -11.04 -2.18 -23.34
N HIS A 44 -11.73 -2.65 -22.29
CA HIS A 44 -11.87 -2.00 -20.99
C HIS A 44 -12.15 -3.06 -19.93
N CYS A 45 -11.93 -2.73 -18.65
CA CYS A 45 -12.10 -3.67 -17.53
C CYS A 45 -13.56 -3.83 -17.04
N GLY A 46 -14.53 -3.14 -17.64
CA GLY A 46 -15.93 -3.21 -17.22
C GLY A 46 -16.10 -2.76 -15.76
N ASN A 47 -16.54 -3.68 -14.89
CA ASN A 47 -16.70 -3.43 -13.44
C ASN A 47 -15.44 -3.74 -12.60
N TYR A 48 -14.36 -4.17 -13.26
CA TYR A 48 -13.07 -4.46 -12.64
C TYR A 48 -12.17 -3.23 -12.67
N TYR A 49 -11.22 -3.19 -11.74
CA TYR A 49 -10.19 -2.16 -11.70
C TYR A 49 -9.14 -2.40 -12.79
N ASP A 50 -8.72 -1.32 -13.46
CA ASP A 50 -7.74 -1.36 -14.53
C ASP A 50 -6.34 -1.06 -13.98
N CYS A 51 -5.49 -2.08 -13.95
CA CYS A 51 -4.12 -1.99 -13.47
C CYS A 51 -3.18 -1.19 -14.40
N ASN A 52 -3.68 -0.75 -15.56
CA ASN A 52 -2.93 -0.04 -16.58
C ASN A 52 -1.69 -0.81 -17.11
N ASN A 53 -1.68 -2.13 -16.94
CA ASN A 53 -0.64 -3.05 -17.44
C ASN A 53 -1.23 -4.20 -18.27
N GLY A 54 -2.47 -4.03 -18.76
CA GLY A 54 -3.18 -5.08 -19.49
C GLY A 54 -3.91 -6.09 -18.61
N ARG A 55 -3.96 -5.88 -17.29
CA ARG A 55 -4.70 -6.71 -16.34
C ARG A 55 -5.84 -5.94 -15.69
N CYS A 56 -6.89 -6.67 -15.36
CA CYS A 56 -8.03 -6.18 -14.61
C CYS A 56 -8.20 -7.03 -13.34
N ILE A 57 -8.37 -6.40 -12.18
CA ILE A 57 -8.56 -7.07 -10.88
C ILE A 57 -9.89 -6.66 -10.25
N GLU A 58 -10.36 -7.38 -9.23
CA GLU A 58 -11.60 -7.02 -8.54
C GLU A 58 -11.49 -5.63 -7.91
N SER A 59 -12.52 -4.79 -8.10
CA SER A 59 -12.49 -3.39 -7.65
C SER A 59 -12.32 -3.21 -6.14
N SER A 60 -12.66 -4.22 -5.34
CA SER A 60 -12.45 -4.25 -3.88
C SER A 60 -11.00 -4.40 -3.45
N LEU A 61 -10.11 -4.77 -4.36
CA LEU A 61 -8.68 -4.94 -4.12
C LEU A 61 -7.89 -3.64 -4.30
N GLN A 62 -8.56 -2.54 -4.59
CA GLN A 62 -7.92 -1.23 -4.55
C GLN A 62 -7.71 -0.80 -3.10
N CYS A 63 -6.50 -0.38 -2.78
CA CYS A 63 -6.16 0.20 -1.49
C CYS A 63 -6.36 -0.75 -0.32
N ASP A 64 -6.11 -2.04 -0.54
CA ASP A 64 -6.18 -3.09 0.47
C ASP A 64 -4.84 -3.36 1.17
N GLY A 65 -3.78 -2.69 0.71
CA GLY A 65 -2.43 -2.76 1.26
C GLY A 65 -1.55 -3.82 0.59
N TYR A 66 -2.03 -4.49 -0.45
CA TYR A 66 -1.27 -5.48 -1.21
C TYR A 66 -1.13 -5.06 -2.68
N ASN A 67 0.00 -5.39 -3.30
CA ASN A 67 0.22 -5.12 -4.72
C ASN A 67 -0.48 -6.18 -5.58
N ASN A 68 -1.78 -6.00 -5.80
CA ASN A 68 -2.59 -6.97 -6.55
C ASN A 68 -2.40 -6.83 -8.06
N CYS A 69 -2.08 -5.63 -8.55
CA CYS A 69 -1.82 -5.41 -9.97
C CYS A 69 -0.44 -5.93 -10.45
N GLY A 70 0.51 -6.12 -9.52
CA GLY A 70 1.92 -6.43 -9.78
C GLY A 70 2.76 -5.22 -10.21
N ASN A 71 2.18 -4.01 -10.20
CA ASN A 71 2.84 -2.73 -10.48
C ASN A 71 2.44 -1.62 -9.48
N ASP A 72 1.84 -1.99 -8.34
CA ASP A 72 1.35 -1.13 -7.26
C ASP A 72 0.25 -0.14 -7.65
N MET A 73 -0.32 -0.25 -8.86
CA MET A 73 -1.30 0.73 -9.34
C MET A 73 -2.57 0.79 -8.51
N ASP A 74 -3.01 -0.36 -8.02
CA ASP A 74 -4.16 -0.51 -7.12
C ASP A 74 -3.95 0.12 -5.74
N GLU A 75 -2.70 0.41 -5.36
CA GLU A 75 -2.32 1.02 -4.07
C GLU A 75 -1.93 2.50 -4.20
N TYR A 76 -2.01 3.08 -5.41
CA TYR A 76 -1.78 4.51 -5.62
C TYR A 76 -3.06 5.33 -5.45
N ASN A 77 -2.90 6.53 -4.88
CA ASN A 77 -3.95 7.54 -4.74
C ASN A 77 -5.18 7.08 -3.92
N CYS A 78 -4.92 6.34 -2.85
CA CYS A 78 -5.96 5.78 -1.99
C CYS A 78 -6.69 6.83 -1.14
N PRO A 79 -8.03 6.79 -1.09
CA PRO A 79 -8.82 7.69 -0.25
C PRO A 79 -8.50 7.39 1.23
N GLY A 80 -7.78 8.30 1.89
CA GLY A 80 -7.42 8.18 3.30
C GLY A 80 -5.93 8.29 3.60
N GLN A 81 -5.04 8.06 2.62
CA GLN A 81 -3.58 8.25 2.83
C GLN A 81 -3.20 9.73 3.01
N LEU A 82 -4.01 10.65 2.47
CA LEU A 82 -3.85 12.11 2.61
C LEU A 82 -4.26 12.65 4.00
N SER A 83 -4.75 11.80 4.91
CA SER A 83 -5.32 12.26 6.18
C SER A 83 -4.27 12.54 7.27
N TRP A 84 -3.09 11.92 7.27
CA TRP A 84 -2.15 12.08 8.39
C TRP A 84 -0.97 13.03 8.14
N TRP A 85 -0.57 13.22 6.87
CA TRP A 85 0.50 14.15 6.51
C TRP A 85 0.06 15.62 6.53
N LEU A 86 -1.14 15.91 6.00
CA LEU A 86 -1.67 17.28 5.98
C LEU A 86 -2.02 17.75 7.39
N ILE A 87 -2.59 16.87 8.22
CA ILE A 87 -2.88 17.18 9.63
C ILE A 87 -1.58 17.44 10.40
N GLY A 88 -0.52 16.68 10.13
CA GLY A 88 0.79 16.84 10.76
C GLY A 88 1.50 18.16 10.42
N ILE A 89 1.20 18.80 9.29
CA ILE A 89 1.86 20.05 8.85
C ILE A 89 0.96 21.28 9.08
N LEU A 90 -0.34 21.17 8.81
CA LEU A 90 -1.28 22.30 8.92
C LEU A 90 -1.55 22.68 10.39
N ILE A 91 -1.62 21.70 11.30
CA ILE A 91 -1.85 21.98 12.72
C ILE A 91 -0.69 22.79 13.34
N PRO A 92 0.60 22.40 13.18
CA PRO A 92 1.71 23.20 13.70
C PRO A 92 1.79 24.61 13.08
N ILE A 93 1.57 24.75 11.78
CA ILE A 93 1.60 26.06 11.10
C ILE A 93 0.50 26.96 11.66
N ALA A 94 -0.73 26.46 11.81
CA ALA A 94 -1.84 27.21 12.38
C ALA A 94 -1.53 27.66 13.82
N ILE A 95 -0.96 26.78 14.65
CA ILE A 95 -0.56 27.12 16.02
C ILE A 95 0.50 28.22 16.03
N ILE A 96 1.52 28.13 15.18
CA ILE A 96 2.57 29.17 15.07
C ILE A 96 1.97 30.52 14.68
N VAL A 97 1.09 30.55 13.68
CA VAL A 97 0.42 31.79 13.25
C VAL A 97 -0.39 32.42 14.38
N VAL A 98 -1.15 31.62 15.12
CA VAL A 98 -1.94 32.09 16.28
C VAL A 98 -1.03 32.64 17.38
N VAL A 99 0.05 31.94 17.72
CA VAL A 99 1.01 32.38 18.76
C VAL A 99 1.67 33.69 18.35
N LEU A 100 2.09 33.84 17.10
CA LEU A 100 2.67 35.09 16.59
C LEU A 100 1.66 36.23 16.62
N ALA A 101 0.41 35.99 16.22
CA ALA A 101 -0.65 37.00 16.26
C ALA A 101 -0.92 37.47 17.70
N VAL A 102 -1.01 36.54 18.66
CA VAL A 102 -1.17 36.86 20.08
C VAL A 102 0.02 37.64 20.62
N PHE A 103 1.24 37.25 20.27
CA PHE A 103 2.46 37.95 20.70
C PHE A 103 2.50 39.40 20.18
N VAL A 104 2.19 39.62 18.91
CA VAL A 104 2.10 40.95 18.30
C VAL A 104 1.01 41.78 18.98
N TRP A 105 -0.17 41.19 19.21
CA TRP A 105 -1.27 41.87 19.89
C TRP A 105 -0.92 42.31 21.33
N ILE A 106 -0.27 41.43 22.11
CA ILE A 106 0.21 41.77 23.46
C ILE A 106 1.23 42.91 23.41
N ARG A 107 2.11 42.93 22.41
CA ARG A 107 3.08 44.01 22.19
C ARG A 107 2.40 45.34 21.85
N MET A 108 1.37 45.31 21.01
CA MET A 108 0.61 46.51 20.62
C MET A 108 -0.31 47.04 21.73
N SER A 109 -0.81 46.18 22.63
CA SER A 109 -1.67 46.60 23.74
C SER A 109 -0.90 47.25 24.91
N LYS A 110 0.44 47.15 24.93
CA LYS A 110 1.29 47.68 26.00
C LYS A 110 2.09 48.93 25.58
N GLY A 111 1.87 49.45 24.37
CA GLY A 111 2.44 50.71 23.85
C GLY A 111 1.33 51.70 23.55
#